data_AF-A0A317IYF6-F1
#
_entry.id   AF-A0A317IYF6-F1
#
_cell.length_a   1.000
_cell.length_b   1.000
_cell.length_c   1.000
_cell.angle_alpha   90.00
_cell.angle_beta   90.00
_cell.angle_gamma   90.00
#
_symmetry.space_group_name_H-M   'P 1'
#
loop_
_entity.id
_entity.type
_entity.pdbx_description
1 polymer ?
#
loop_
_entity_poly.entity_id
_entity_poly.type
_entity_poly.pdbx_seq_one_letter_code
_entity_poly.pdbx_strand_id
1 'polypeptide(L)'
;MDQLRKLLAGLSTRQKISIAVVALLTFGGLFAFSRWRYESDFRPLYTSMAAEDAAGVVQKLRETGVEYRLADNGGSVLVPSAKLA
;
A
#
# COMPACT_ATOMS: atom_id res chain seq x y z
N MET A 1 10.06 21.08 29.75
CA MET A 1 8.91 21.43 28.89
C MET A 1 8.90 22.90 28.48
N ASP A 2 9.39 23.82 29.32
CA ASP A 2 9.35 25.27 29.04
C ASP A 2 10.30 25.76 27.95
N GLN A 3 11.41 25.05 27.71
CA GLN A 3 12.35 25.38 26.64
C GLN A 3 11.73 25.14 25.25
N LEU A 4 11.01 24.02 25.07
CA LEU A 4 10.26 23.73 23.84
C LEU A 4 9.18 24.79 23.59
N ARG A 5 8.48 25.23 24.64
CA ARG A 5 7.46 26.29 24.54
C ARG A 5 8.07 27.65 24.16
N LYS A 6 9.24 28.01 24.69
CA LYS A 6 9.97 29.24 24.30
C LYS A 6 10.43 29.20 22.85
N LEU A 7 10.92 28.05 22.38
CA LEU A 7 11.30 27.88 20.97
C LEU A 7 10.08 28.00 20.05
N LEU A 8 8.95 27.37 20.40
CA LEU A 8 7.71 27.45 19.61
C LEU A 8 7.04 28.84 19.67
N ALA A 9 7.22 29.58 20.77
CA ALA A 9 6.74 30.95 20.93
C ALA A 9 7.60 31.96 20.16
N GLY A 10 8.90 31.68 19.98
CA GLY A 10 9.82 32.50 19.18
C GLY A 10 9.69 32.32 17.67
N LEU A 11 8.91 31.34 17.20
CA LEU A 11 8.68 31.12 15.77
C LEU A 11 7.70 32.15 15.21
N SER A 12 8.12 32.85 14.16
CA SER A 12 7.24 33.73 13.39
C SER A 12 6.10 32.96 12.74
N THR A 13 4.99 33.62 12.45
CA THR A 13 3.81 33.01 11.79
C THR A 13 4.19 32.32 10.48
N ARG A 14 5.13 32.89 9.72
CA ARG A 14 5.65 32.27 8.48
C ARG A 14 6.37 30.94 8.74
N GLN A 15 7.18 30.84 9.79
CA GLN A 15 7.88 29.59 10.14
C GLN A 15 6.91 28.51 10.61
N LYS A 16 5.86 28.87 11.34
CA LYS A 16 4.82 27.92 11.73
C LYS A 16 4.07 27.36 10.51
N ILE A 17 3.73 28.24 9.56
CA ILE A 17 3.07 27.84 8.31
C ILE A 17 4.00 26.96 7.47
N SER A 18 5.28 27.30 7.31
CA SER A 18 6.21 26.48 6.53
C SER A 18 6.41 25.10 7.14
N ILE A 19 6.54 25.00 8.47
CA ILE A 19 6.63 23.71 9.17
C ILE A 19 5.34 22.90 8.96
N ALA A 20 4.17 23.52 9.07
CA ALA A 20 2.89 22.85 8.85
C ALA A 20 2.76 22.31 7.42
N VAL A 21 3.17 23.10 6.41
CA VAL A 21 3.17 22.69 5.00
C VAL A 21 4.12 21.51 4.77
N VAL A 22 5.35 21.58 5.27
CA VAL A 22 6.33 20.49 5.13
C VAL A 22 5.84 19.22 5.82
N ALA A 23 5.26 19.34 7.02
CA ALA A 23 4.66 18.21 7.73
C ALA A 23 3.53 17.57 6.90
N LEU A 24 2.60 18.37 6.38
CA LEU A 24 1.49 17.88 5.55
C LEU A 24 1.99 17.19 4.28
N LEU A 25 2.99 17.76 3.59
CA LEU A 25 3.58 17.14 2.41
C LEU A 25 4.27 15.82 2.74
N THR A 26 4.96 15.75 3.87
CA THR A 26 5.65 14.53 4.30
C THR A 26 4.63 13.44 4.64
N PHE A 27 3.64 13.72 5.48
CA PHE A 27 2.61 12.74 5.83
C PHE A 27 1.74 12.36 4.64
N GLY A 28 1.34 13.32 3.81
CA GLY A 28 0.59 13.06 2.57
C GLY A 28 1.38 12.23 1.57
N GLY A 29 2.67 12.53 1.40
CA GLY A 29 3.59 11.77 0.56
C GLY A 29 3.78 10.33 1.06
N LEU A 30 4.02 10.13 2.35
CA LEU A 30 4.10 8.79 2.94
C LEU A 30 2.78 8.02 2.78
N PHE A 31 1.63 8.67 2.99
CA PHE A 31 0.33 8.03 2.84
C PHE A 31 0.06 7.62 1.39
N ALA A 32 0.30 8.53 0.44
CA ALA A 32 0.16 8.25 -0.98
C ALA A 32 1.13 7.13 -1.44
N PHE A 33 2.38 7.18 -0.98
CA PHE A 33 3.39 6.17 -1.28
C PHE A 33 3.04 4.80 -0.66
N SER A 34 2.60 4.78 0.60
CA SER A 34 2.15 3.57 1.27
C SER A 34 0.95 2.96 0.56
N ARG A 35 -0.03 3.78 0.16
CA ARG A 35 -1.18 3.32 -0.61
C ARG A 35 -0.76 2.77 -1.97
N TRP A 36 0.17 3.43 -2.65
CA TRP A 36 0.70 2.97 -3.94
C TRP A 36 1.45 1.64 -3.81
N ARG A 37 2.19 1.43 -2.72
CA ARG A 37 2.82 0.13 -2.41
C ARG A 37 1.80 -0.98 -2.18
N TYR A 38 0.73 -0.73 -1.44
CA TYR A 38 -0.33 -1.73 -1.24
C TYR A 38 -1.01 -2.15 -2.55
N GLU A 39 -1.25 -1.21 -3.46
CA GLU A 39 -1.87 -1.54 -4.76
C GLU A 39 -0.87 -2.20 -5.73
N SER A 40 0.41 -1.87 -5.64
CA SER A 40 1.46 -2.38 -6.54
C SER A 40 1.99 -3.77 -6.17
N ASP A 41 1.53 -4.38 -5.08
CA ASP A 41 2.02 -5.68 -4.61
C ASP A 41 1.15 -6.87 -5.02
N PHE A 42 0.20 -6.69 -5.94
CA PHE A 42 -0.47 -7.82 -6.60
C PHE A 42 0.39 -8.29 -7.76
N ARG A 43 1.21 -9.33 -7.53
CA ARG A 43 2.00 -9.97 -8.57
C ARG A 43 1.26 -11.17 -9.14
N PRO A 44 1.36 -11.43 -10.45
CA PRO A 44 0.80 -12.64 -11.03
C PRO A 44 1.61 -13.82 -10.52
N LEU A 45 0.97 -14.68 -9.72
CA LEU A 45 1.55 -15.93 -9.26
C LEU A 45 1.70 -16.89 -10.44
N TYR A 46 0.70 -16.88 -11.33
CA TYR A 46 0.68 -17.64 -12.57
C TYR A 46 0.03 -16.82 -13.69
N THR A 47 0.61 -16.91 -14.88
CA THR A 47 0.14 -16.28 -16.12
C THR A 47 -0.11 -17.35 -17.18
N SER A 48 -1.09 -17.16 -18.05
CA SER A 48 -1.43 -18.10 -19.14
C SER A 48 -1.87 -19.49 -18.67
N MET A 49 -2.63 -19.56 -17.56
CA MET A 49 -3.27 -20.80 -17.13
C MET A 49 -4.52 -21.10 -17.97
N ALA A 50 -4.80 -22.39 -18.19
CA ALA A 50 -6.12 -22.83 -18.60
C ALA A 50 -7.15 -22.49 -17.50
N ALA A 51 -8.35 -22.07 -17.90
CA ALA A 51 -9.37 -21.59 -16.96
C ALA A 51 -9.76 -22.65 -15.92
N GLU A 52 -9.66 -23.93 -16.28
CA GLU A 52 -9.93 -25.07 -15.42
C GLU A 52 -8.88 -25.20 -14.29
N ASP A 53 -7.60 -25.01 -14.61
CA ASP A 53 -6.50 -25.07 -13.63
C ASP A 53 -6.50 -23.84 -12.70
N ALA A 54 -6.83 -22.67 -13.25
CA ALA A 54 -6.95 -21.44 -12.48
C ALA A 54 -8.06 -21.54 -11.43
N ALA A 55 -9.19 -22.17 -11.75
CA ALA A 55 -10.29 -22.39 -10.81
C ALA A 55 -9.87 -23.27 -9.62
N GLY A 56 -9.10 -24.33 -9.86
CA GLY A 56 -8.58 -25.19 -8.79
C GLY A 56 -7.61 -24.48 -7.85
N VAL A 57 -6.74 -23.61 -8.40
CA VAL A 57 -5.81 -22.79 -7.61
C VAL A 57 -6.56 -21.74 -6.79
N VAL A 58 -7.58 -21.09 -7.37
CA VAL A 58 -8.46 -20.14 -6.68
C VAL A 58 -9.20 -20.79 -5.52
N GLN A 59 -9.69 -22.02 -5.70
CA GLN A 59 -10.41 -22.75 -4.65
C GLN A 59 -9.49 -23.03 -3.44
N LYS A 60 -8.26 -23.47 -3.68
CA LYS A 60 -7.25 -23.63 -2.62
C LYS A 60 -6.85 -22.31 -1.96
N LEU A 61 -6.71 -21.23 -2.72
CA LEU A 61 -6.42 -19.89 -2.17
C LEU A 61 -7.56 -19.39 -1.28
N ARG A 62 -8.81 -19.67 -1.68
CA ARG A 62 -10.02 -19.36 -0.88
C ARG A 62 -10.06 -20.18 0.42
N GLU A 63 -9.71 -21.46 0.38
CA GLU A 63 -9.64 -22.32 1.57
C GLU A 63 -8.56 -21.87 2.56
N THR A 64 -7.45 -21.34 2.05
CA THR A 64 -6.34 -20.80 2.87
C THR A 64 -6.56 -19.36 3.32
N GLY A 65 -7.69 -18.73 2.95
CA GLY A 65 -8.04 -17.37 3.34
C GLY A 65 -7.11 -16.30 2.77
N VAL A 66 -6.45 -16.59 1.65
CA VAL A 66 -5.55 -15.64 0.97
C VAL A 66 -6.37 -14.78 0.01
N GLU A 67 -6.21 -13.46 0.10
CA GLU A 67 -6.84 -12.52 -0.81
C GLU A 67 -6.27 -12.71 -2.23
N TYR A 68 -7.13 -12.92 -3.22
CA TYR A 68 -6.73 -13.19 -4.61
C TYR A 68 -7.53 -12.30 -5.57
N ARG A 69 -6.89 -11.88 -6.68
CA ARG A 69 -7.58 -11.22 -7.80
C ARG A 69 -7.37 -12.02 -9.08
N LEU A 70 -8.42 -12.12 -9.89
CA LEU A 70 -8.37 -12.74 -11.21
C LEU A 70 -8.20 -11.65 -12.27
N ALA A 71 -7.20 -11.80 -13.14
CA ALA A 71 -6.93 -10.96 -14.30
C ALA A 71 -7.04 -11.79 -15.59
N ASP A 72 -7.08 -11.12 -16.75
CA ASP A 72 -7.15 -11.75 -18.07
C ASP A 72 -8.30 -12.77 -18.21
N ASN A 73 -9.52 -12.41 -17.77
CA ASN A 73 -10.70 -13.30 -17.80
C ASN A 73 -10.49 -14.66 -17.07
N GLY A 74 -9.62 -14.70 -16.06
CA GLY A 74 -9.32 -15.92 -15.30
C GLY A 74 -8.09 -16.68 -15.78
N GLY A 75 -7.37 -16.16 -16.78
CA GLY A 75 -6.08 -16.73 -17.23
C GLY A 75 -4.88 -16.35 -16.36
N SER A 76 -5.05 -15.40 -15.44
CA SER A 76 -3.99 -14.91 -14.54
C SER A 76 -4.51 -14.77 -13.10
N VAL A 77 -3.80 -15.36 -12.13
CA VAL A 77 -4.12 -15.25 -10.69
C VAL A 77 -3.09 -14.35 -10.00
N LEU A 78 -3.57 -13.23 -9.46
CA LEU A 78 -2.79 -12.23 -8.74
C LEU A 78 -2.92 -12.46 -7.23
N VAL A 79 -1.79 -12.52 -6.53
CA VAL A 79 -1.73 -12.71 -5.08
C VAL A 79 -0.84 -11.62 -4.46
N PRO A 80 -1.14 -11.12 -3.25
CA PRO A 80 -0.27 -10.18 -2.56
C PRO A 80 1.15 -10.72 -2.36
N SER A 81 2.18 -9.99 -2.78
CA SER A 81 3.60 -10.35 -2.62
C SER A 81 3.97 -10.65 -1.16
N ALA A 82 3.23 -10.09 -0.20
CA ALA A 82 3.43 -10.32 1.23
C ALA A 82 3.24 -11.78 1.68
N LYS A 83 2.61 -12.62 0.83
CA LYS A 83 2.37 -14.06 1.08
C LYS A 83 3.26 -14.98 0.23
N LEU A 84 4.21 -14.43 -0.55
CA LEU A 84 5.15 -15.20 -1.38
C LEU A 84 6.42 -15.67 -0.64
N ALA A 85 6.41 -15.67 0.69
CA ALA A 85 7.55 -16.09 1.52
C ALA A 85 7.37 -17.51 2.08
#